data_AF-A0A357NDJ2-F1
#
_entry.id   AF-A0A357NDJ2-F1
#
_cell.length_a   1.000
_cell.length_b   1.000
_cell.length_c   1.000
_cell.angle_alpha   90.00
_cell.angle_beta   90.00
_cell.angle_gamma   90.00
#
_symmetry.space_group_name_H-M   'P 1'
#
loop_
_entity.id
_entity.type
_entity.pdbx_description
1 polymer ?
#
loop_
_entity_poly.entity_id
_entity_poly.type
_entity_poly.pdbx_seq_one_letter_code
_entity_poly.pdbx_strand_id
1 'polypeptide(L)'
;TLFHRQMRAGCLSLPDEETDAAMTAAARERLRAAGFEHYEISNFAKPGCRSRHNLRYWRNETYIGIGCAAWSYWDGVRRGNVTGVADYIARMLAGQPATAEREPVTRQGAMSETMMLGLRLREGVSRPDFAARFGIDPLEAYPEIIAGLVRQKLIAVDAGRICLTERALPVGNLVFGAFV
;
A
#
# COMPACT_ATOMS: atom_id res chain seq x y z
N THR A 1 5.29 16.32 -9.49
CA THR A 1 6.54 15.66 -9.94
C THR A 1 6.99 16.22 -11.29
N LEU A 2 8.19 15.89 -11.79
CA LEU A 2 8.61 16.25 -13.16
C LEU A 2 7.66 15.62 -14.20
N PHE A 3 7.35 14.33 -14.04
CA PHE A 3 6.39 13.61 -14.87
C PHE A 3 5.05 14.35 -15.00
N HIS A 4 4.44 14.75 -13.88
CA HIS A 4 3.15 15.48 -13.90
C HIS A 4 3.24 16.83 -14.63
N ARG A 5 4.38 17.54 -14.51
CA ARG A 5 4.61 18.80 -15.24
C ARG A 5 4.70 18.55 -16.75
N GLN A 6 5.44 17.53 -17.18
CA GLN A 6 5.56 17.16 -18.59
C GLN A 6 4.23 16.67 -19.17
N MET A 7 3.47 15.87 -18.41
CA MET A 7 2.12 15.43 -18.79
C MET A 7 1.19 16.62 -19.02
N ARG A 8 1.11 17.55 -18.05
CA ARG A 8 0.25 18.75 -18.17
C ARG A 8 0.68 19.68 -19.30
N ALA A 9 1.96 19.69 -19.64
CA ALA A 9 2.50 20.45 -20.76
C ALA A 9 2.28 19.76 -22.11
N GLY A 10 1.63 18.59 -22.16
CA GLY A 10 1.43 17.82 -23.39
C GLY A 10 2.72 17.23 -23.97
N CYS A 11 3.81 17.22 -23.20
CA CYS A 11 5.11 16.70 -23.63
C CYS A 11 5.22 15.17 -23.52
N LEU A 12 4.17 14.50 -23.05
CA LEU A 12 4.12 13.05 -22.92
C LEU A 12 2.95 12.51 -23.74
N SER A 13 3.22 11.52 -24.59
CA SER A 13 2.19 10.70 -25.22
C SER A 13 1.91 9.52 -24.30
N LEU A 14 0.83 9.62 -23.52
CA LEU A 14 0.38 8.54 -22.65
C LEU A 14 -0.51 7.56 -23.42
N PRO A 15 -0.45 6.25 -23.11
CA PRO A 15 -1.43 5.32 -23.63
C PRO A 15 -2.83 5.70 -23.13
N ASP A 16 -3.86 5.37 -23.90
CA ASP A 16 -5.23 5.35 -23.40
C ASP A 16 -5.43 4.22 -22.38
N GLU A 17 -6.58 4.24 -21.68
CA GLU A 17 -6.90 3.28 -20.63
C GLU A 17 -6.96 1.83 -21.15
N GLU A 18 -7.41 1.64 -22.40
CA GLU A 18 -7.50 0.31 -23.02
C GLU A 18 -6.11 -0.27 -23.28
N THR A 19 -5.22 0.56 -23.81
CA THR A 19 -3.82 0.20 -24.07
C THR A 19 -3.08 -0.09 -22.77
N ASP A 20 -3.24 0.73 -21.73
CA ASP A 20 -2.64 0.50 -20.41
C ASP A 20 -3.11 -0.82 -19.78
N ALA A 21 -4.41 -1.10 -19.85
CA ALA A 21 -4.99 -2.35 -19.36
C ALA A 21 -4.45 -3.57 -20.12
N ALA A 22 -4.34 -3.48 -21.45
CA ALA A 22 -3.78 -4.54 -22.28
C ALA A 22 -2.29 -4.79 -21.98
N MET A 23 -1.50 -3.73 -21.82
CA MET A 23 -0.08 -3.82 -21.44
C MET A 23 0.08 -4.48 -20.07
N THR A 24 -0.73 -4.08 -19.09
CA THR A 24 -0.73 -4.67 -17.74
C THR A 24 -1.08 -6.15 -17.77
N ALA A 25 -2.11 -6.54 -18.53
CA ALA A 25 -2.50 -7.95 -18.69
C ALA A 25 -1.38 -8.78 -19.33
N ALA A 26 -0.77 -8.28 -20.41
CA ALA A 26 0.33 -8.95 -21.10
C ALA A 26 1.56 -9.11 -20.19
N ALA A 27 1.92 -8.08 -19.41
CA ALA A 27 3.02 -8.15 -18.45
C ALA A 27 2.77 -9.23 -17.38
N ARG A 28 1.54 -9.30 -16.85
CA ARG A 28 1.13 -10.30 -15.85
C ARG A 28 1.26 -11.72 -16.38
N GLU A 29 0.75 -11.97 -17.58
CA GLU A 29 0.82 -13.28 -18.22
C GLU A 29 2.28 -13.70 -18.44
N ARG A 30 3.09 -12.81 -19.02
CA ARG A 30 4.49 -13.09 -19.33
C ARG A 30 5.32 -13.36 -18.08
N LEU A 31 5.11 -12.60 -17.00
CA LEU A 31 5.82 -12.79 -15.74
C LEU A 31 5.41 -14.10 -15.05
N ARG A 32 4.11 -14.44 -15.05
CA ARG A 32 3.63 -15.71 -14.50
C ARG A 32 4.20 -16.90 -15.29
N ALA A 33 4.20 -16.83 -16.62
CA ALA A 33 4.79 -17.87 -17.48
C ALA A 33 6.31 -18.04 -17.23
N ALA A 34 7.00 -16.97 -16.82
CA ALA A 34 8.40 -17.00 -16.43
C ALA A 34 8.65 -17.43 -14.96
N GLY A 35 7.61 -17.88 -14.24
CA GLY A 35 7.70 -18.37 -12.87
C GLY A 35 7.74 -17.29 -11.79
N PHE A 36 7.31 -16.06 -12.10
CA PHE A 36 7.15 -15.02 -11.10
C PHE A 36 5.77 -15.07 -10.47
N GLU A 37 5.73 -14.89 -9.16
CA GLU A 37 4.54 -14.75 -8.36
C GLU A 37 4.12 -13.27 -8.31
N HIS A 38 2.86 -13.00 -8.65
CA HIS A 38 2.23 -11.72 -8.35
C HIS A 38 1.94 -11.70 -6.85
N TYR A 39 2.80 -11.15 -6.01
CA TYR A 39 2.63 -11.20 -4.55
C TYR A 39 1.95 -9.95 -3.98
N GLU A 40 1.99 -8.84 -4.71
CA GLU A 40 1.30 -7.58 -4.42
C GLU A 40 0.94 -6.85 -5.72
N ILE A 41 -0.02 -5.93 -5.67
CA ILE A 41 -0.64 -5.28 -6.85
C ILE A 41 0.36 -4.86 -7.93
N SER A 42 1.43 -4.18 -7.54
CA SER A 42 2.36 -3.53 -8.46
C SER A 42 3.64 -4.32 -8.72
N ASN A 43 3.90 -5.42 -8.01
CA ASN A 43 5.17 -6.15 -8.13
C ASN A 43 5.04 -7.67 -8.19
N PHE A 44 6.05 -8.25 -8.82
CA PHE A 44 6.23 -9.67 -9.04
C PHE A 44 7.58 -10.09 -8.49
N ALA A 45 7.69 -11.33 -8.01
CA ALA A 45 8.95 -11.88 -7.55
C ALA A 45 9.00 -13.38 -7.81
N LYS A 46 10.20 -13.92 -8.03
CA LYS A 46 10.40 -15.37 -7.94
C LYS A 46 10.15 -15.86 -6.51
N PRO A 47 9.80 -17.14 -6.30
CA PRO A 47 9.70 -17.73 -4.97
C PRO A 47 10.95 -17.43 -4.14
N GLY A 48 10.76 -16.97 -2.89
CA GLY A 48 11.85 -16.56 -2.00
C GLY A 48 12.44 -15.17 -2.24
N CYS A 49 12.08 -14.49 -3.34
CA CYS A 49 12.62 -13.18 -3.72
C CYS A 49 11.64 -12.01 -3.50
N ARG A 50 10.57 -12.21 -2.72
CA ARG A 50 9.60 -11.14 -2.42
C ARG A 50 10.27 -9.99 -1.67
N SER A 51 9.95 -8.74 -2.03
CA SER A 51 10.54 -7.56 -1.36
C SER A 51 10.13 -7.51 0.11
N ARG A 52 11.08 -7.76 1.00
CA ARG A 52 10.88 -7.63 2.46
C ARG A 52 10.47 -6.22 2.86
N HIS A 53 11.00 -5.21 2.17
CA HIS A 53 10.65 -3.81 2.41
C HIS A 53 9.17 -3.58 2.09
N ASN A 54 8.72 -3.88 0.87
CA ASN A 54 7.31 -3.67 0.48
C ASN A 54 6.36 -4.43 1.40
N LEU A 55 6.69 -5.68 1.76
CA LEU A 55 5.87 -6.48 2.65
C LEU A 55 5.65 -5.80 4.02
N ARG A 56 6.67 -5.15 4.58
CA ARG A 56 6.50 -4.40 5.85
C ARG A 56 5.52 -3.24 5.70
N TYR A 57 5.62 -2.46 4.62
CA TYR A 57 4.67 -1.36 4.37
C TYR A 57 3.25 -1.89 4.19
N TRP A 58 3.08 -2.93 3.37
CA TRP A 58 1.75 -3.48 3.05
C TRP A 58 1.11 -4.21 4.22
N ARG A 59 1.90 -4.77 5.14
CA ARG A 59 1.41 -5.33 6.41
C ARG A 59 1.19 -4.28 7.50
N ASN A 60 1.39 -3.00 7.18
CA ASN A 60 1.30 -1.89 8.12
C ASN A 60 2.17 -2.13 9.38
N GLU A 61 3.36 -2.70 9.17
CA GLU A 61 4.35 -2.94 10.21
C GLU A 61 5.17 -1.67 10.49
N THR A 62 5.87 -1.66 11.62
CA THR A 62 6.76 -0.56 11.99
C THR A 62 7.99 -0.50 11.06
N TYR A 63 8.35 0.72 10.67
CA TYR A 63 9.55 1.02 9.88
C TYR A 63 10.15 2.37 10.24
N ILE A 64 11.45 2.50 10.00
CA ILE A 64 12.21 3.74 10.20
C ILE A 64 12.71 4.19 8.82
N GLY A 65 12.31 5.40 8.44
CA GLY A 65 12.81 6.10 7.26
C GLY A 65 14.04 6.92 7.59
N ILE A 66 15.10 6.69 6.83
CA ILE A 66 16.37 7.41 6.95
C ILE A 66 16.59 8.20 5.66
N GLY A 67 17.02 9.45 5.80
CA GLY A 67 17.25 10.34 4.68
C GLY A 67 16.25 11.49 4.58
N CYS A 68 16.57 12.42 3.69
CA CYS A 68 15.71 13.54 3.33
C CYS A 68 14.36 13.04 2.80
N ALA A 69 13.27 13.69 3.20
CA ALA A 69 11.88 13.36 2.88
C ALA A 69 11.43 11.95 3.30
N ALA A 70 12.25 11.20 4.05
CA ALA A 70 11.90 9.86 4.48
C ALA A 70 10.80 9.91 5.54
N TRP A 71 9.86 8.97 5.43
CA TRP A 71 8.81 8.77 6.41
C TRP A 71 9.11 7.56 7.27
N SER A 72 8.64 7.61 8.50
CA SER A 72 8.71 6.52 9.46
C SER A 72 7.35 6.29 10.10
N TYR A 73 7.10 5.07 10.52
CA TYR A 73 5.94 4.72 11.32
C TYR A 73 6.36 3.77 12.43
N TRP A 74 6.29 4.25 13.67
CA TRP A 74 6.56 3.44 14.86
C TRP A 74 5.81 4.01 16.04
N ASP A 75 5.41 3.13 16.96
CA ASP A 75 4.74 3.50 18.22
C ASP A 75 3.51 4.38 17.99
N GLY A 76 2.68 4.00 17.01
CA GLY A 76 1.45 4.72 16.67
C GLY A 76 1.65 6.13 16.13
N VAL A 77 2.88 6.54 15.79
CA VAL A 77 3.17 7.89 15.31
C VAL A 77 3.90 7.82 13.97
N ARG A 78 3.35 8.52 12.99
CA ARG A 78 3.96 8.75 11.69
C ARG A 78 4.88 9.97 11.78
N ARG A 79 6.09 9.87 11.24
CA ARG A 79 7.13 10.91 11.33
C ARG A 79 7.70 11.19 9.96
N GLY A 80 7.72 12.45 9.56
CA GLY A 80 8.30 12.90 8.30
C GLY A 80 9.60 13.66 8.54
N ASN A 81 10.66 13.28 7.85
CA ASN A 81 11.89 14.06 7.80
C ASN A 81 11.71 15.28 6.89
N VAL A 82 12.50 16.32 7.13
CA VAL A 82 12.58 17.50 6.24
C VAL A 82 12.77 17.11 4.78
N THR A 83 12.02 17.78 3.89
CA THR A 83 11.98 17.49 2.45
C THR A 83 13.06 18.19 1.65
N GLY A 84 13.71 19.22 2.22
CA GLY A 84 14.82 19.92 1.61
C GLY A 84 16.15 19.22 1.88
N VAL A 85 16.87 18.84 0.83
CA VAL A 85 18.17 18.14 0.95
C VAL A 85 19.20 18.97 1.73
N ALA A 86 19.27 20.28 1.47
CA ALA A 86 20.19 21.17 2.18
C ALA A 86 19.84 21.29 3.68
N ASP A 87 18.56 21.44 4.02
CA ASP A 87 18.09 21.48 5.42
C ASP A 87 18.36 20.15 6.13
N TYR A 88 18.09 19.02 5.45
CA TYR A 88 18.42 17.69 5.98
C TYR A 88 19.90 17.57 6.33
N ILE A 89 20.79 17.90 5.39
CA ILE A 89 22.25 17.84 5.61
C ILE A 89 22.66 18.77 6.75
N ALA A 90 22.17 20.01 6.76
CA ALA A 90 22.49 20.99 7.80
C ALA A 90 22.10 20.48 9.20
N ARG A 91 20.89 19.94 9.36
CA ARG A 91 20.42 19.36 10.63
C ARG A 91 21.27 18.17 11.07
N MET A 92 21.58 17.25 10.16
CA MET A 92 22.41 16.08 10.47
C MET A 92 23.82 16.48 10.91
N LEU A 93 24.45 17.44 10.23
CA LEU A 93 25.77 17.94 10.60
C LEU A 93 25.76 18.70 11.94
N ALA A 94 24.65 19.36 12.27
CA ALA A 94 24.45 20.05 13.55
C ALA A 94 24.01 19.13 14.71
N GLY A 95 23.87 17.81 14.48
CA GLY A 95 23.37 16.87 15.49
C GLY A 95 21.90 17.07 15.88
N GLN A 96 21.12 17.74 15.03
CA GLN A 96 19.70 18.03 15.25
C GLN A 96 18.80 16.94 14.64
N PRO A 97 17.58 16.72 15.17
CA PRO A 97 16.64 15.78 14.57
C PRO A 97 16.24 16.19 13.14
N ALA A 98 16.21 15.20 12.23
CA ALA A 98 15.70 15.39 10.86
C ALA A 98 14.17 15.51 10.81
N THR A 99 13.46 15.02 11.83
CA THR A 99 12.00 15.03 11.91
C THR A 99 11.45 16.45 11.86
N ALA A 100 10.63 16.73 10.85
CA ALA A 100 9.87 17.98 10.70
C ALA A 100 8.41 17.79 11.12
N GLU A 101 7.86 16.61 10.88
CA GLU A 101 6.43 16.32 11.05
C GLU A 101 6.23 15.11 11.96
N ARG A 102 5.19 15.19 12.81
CA ARG A 102 4.76 14.10 13.69
C ARG A 102 3.25 14.06 13.71
N GLU A 103 2.69 12.93 13.31
CA GLU A 103 1.26 12.69 13.24
C GLU A 103 0.93 11.44 14.07
N PRO A 104 0.23 11.60 15.21
CA PRO A 104 -0.34 10.47 15.92
C PRO A 104 -1.42 9.79 15.07
N VAL A 105 -1.30 8.48 14.89
CA VAL A 105 -2.28 7.67 14.18
C VAL A 105 -3.28 7.15 15.20
N THR A 106 -4.55 7.52 15.04
CA THR A 106 -5.63 7.03 15.91
C THR A 106 -5.80 5.52 15.74
N ARG A 107 -6.42 4.85 16.73
CA ARG A 107 -6.74 3.41 16.61
C ARG A 107 -7.56 3.12 15.34
N GLN A 108 -8.56 3.96 15.06
CA GLN A 108 -9.37 3.83 13.85
C GLN A 108 -8.54 4.03 12.59
N GLY A 109 -7.67 5.05 12.56
CA GLY A 109 -6.75 5.28 11.44
C GLY A 109 -5.83 4.07 11.19
N ALA A 110 -5.28 3.47 12.24
CA ALA A 110 -4.43 2.29 12.12
C ALA A 110 -5.20 1.06 11.60
N MET A 111 -6.46 0.87 12.00
CA MET A 111 -7.33 -0.18 11.46
C MET A 111 -7.59 0.04 9.97
N SER A 112 -7.97 1.28 9.60
CA SER A 112 -8.24 1.70 8.22
C SER A 112 -7.02 1.52 7.32
N GLU A 113 -5.84 1.94 7.79
CA GLU A 113 -4.57 1.75 7.09
C GLU A 113 -4.20 0.28 6.95
N THR A 114 -4.49 -0.56 7.94
CA THR A 114 -4.23 -2.01 7.84
C THR A 114 -5.09 -2.65 6.75
N MET A 115 -6.36 -2.23 6.62
CA MET A 115 -7.22 -2.69 5.53
C MET A 115 -6.74 -2.17 4.17
N MET A 116 -6.53 -0.87 4.06
CA MET A 116 -6.08 -0.19 2.82
C MET A 116 -4.75 -0.76 2.30
N LEU A 117 -3.76 -0.95 3.17
CA LEU A 117 -2.43 -1.42 2.82
C LEU A 117 -2.41 -2.94 2.61
N GLY A 118 -3.07 -3.72 3.48
CA GLY A 118 -3.05 -5.18 3.42
C GLY A 118 -3.76 -5.73 2.19
N LEU A 119 -4.81 -5.07 1.71
CA LEU A 119 -5.50 -5.44 0.45
C LEU A 119 -4.63 -5.23 -0.79
N ARG A 120 -3.46 -4.58 -0.67
CA ARG A 120 -2.45 -4.53 -1.73
C ARG A 120 -1.70 -5.84 -1.91
N LEU A 121 -1.69 -6.70 -0.89
CA LEU A 121 -1.11 -8.03 -0.98
C LEU A 121 -2.09 -8.98 -1.65
N ARG A 122 -1.58 -9.92 -2.46
CA ARG A 122 -2.43 -10.99 -3.00
C ARG A 122 -2.93 -11.94 -1.91
N GLU A 123 -2.17 -12.08 -0.82
CA GLU A 123 -2.62 -12.79 0.40
C GLU A 123 -3.63 -11.99 1.24
N GLY A 124 -3.86 -10.71 0.91
CA GLY A 124 -4.82 -9.85 1.59
C GLY A 124 -4.51 -9.60 3.07
N VAL A 125 -5.56 -9.24 3.81
CA VAL A 125 -5.52 -8.96 5.25
C VAL A 125 -5.81 -10.24 6.02
N SER A 126 -4.93 -10.60 6.96
CA SER A 126 -5.14 -11.68 7.92
C SER A 126 -6.11 -11.24 9.02
N ARG A 127 -7.24 -11.94 9.13
CA ARG A 127 -8.27 -11.67 10.15
C ARG A 127 -7.75 -11.95 11.58
N PRO A 128 -7.04 -13.07 11.84
CA PRO A 128 -6.45 -13.31 13.16
C PRO A 128 -5.43 -12.25 13.55
N ASP A 129 -4.55 -11.81 12.64
CA ASP A 129 -3.53 -10.81 12.96
C ASP A 129 -4.17 -9.42 13.19
N PHE A 130 -5.20 -9.09 12.42
CA PHE A 130 -5.99 -7.87 12.63
C PHE A 130 -6.67 -7.90 14.00
N ALA A 131 -7.34 -9.01 14.34
CA ALA A 131 -8.01 -9.18 15.62
C ALA A 131 -7.02 -9.17 16.79
N ALA A 132 -5.84 -9.80 16.65
CA ALA A 132 -4.78 -9.75 17.66
C ALA A 132 -4.25 -8.32 17.86
N ARG A 133 -4.13 -7.54 16.79
CA ARG A 133 -3.63 -6.16 16.84
C ARG A 133 -4.65 -5.17 17.41
N PHE A 134 -5.93 -5.34 17.11
CA PHE A 134 -6.95 -4.32 17.42
C PHE A 134 -8.00 -4.80 18.43
N GLY A 135 -8.07 -6.09 18.75
CA GLY A 135 -9.06 -6.67 19.66
C GLY A 135 -10.47 -6.80 19.05
N ILE A 136 -10.59 -6.77 17.71
CA ILE A 136 -11.87 -6.89 16.99
C ILE A 136 -11.63 -7.55 15.63
N ASP A 137 -12.52 -8.43 15.18
CA ASP A 137 -12.45 -9.02 13.82
C ASP A 137 -12.76 -7.93 12.77
N PRO A 138 -12.04 -7.88 11.63
CA PRO A 138 -12.29 -6.87 10.60
C PRO A 138 -13.72 -6.92 10.03
N LEU A 139 -14.39 -8.08 10.03
CA LEU A 139 -15.80 -8.22 9.63
C LEU A 139 -16.75 -7.49 10.58
N GLU A 140 -16.40 -7.41 11.86
CA GLU A 140 -17.16 -6.67 12.87
C GLU A 140 -16.81 -5.18 12.88
N ALA A 141 -15.56 -4.84 12.56
CA ALA A 141 -15.10 -3.45 12.46
C ALA A 141 -15.68 -2.72 11.23
N TYR A 142 -15.88 -3.42 10.12
CA TYR A 142 -16.30 -2.86 8.84
C TYR A 142 -17.43 -3.65 8.15
N PRO A 143 -18.55 -3.96 8.83
CA PRO A 143 -19.56 -4.91 8.33
C PRO A 143 -20.17 -4.45 7.01
N GLU A 144 -20.59 -3.18 6.91
CA GLU A 144 -21.25 -2.66 5.72
C GLU A 144 -20.31 -2.51 4.52
N ILE A 145 -19.08 -2.02 4.77
CA ILE A 145 -18.06 -1.85 3.72
C ILE A 145 -17.70 -3.22 3.14
N ILE A 146 -17.40 -4.20 4.01
CA ILE A 146 -17.00 -5.54 3.57
C ILE A 146 -18.17 -6.24 2.87
N ALA A 147 -19.37 -6.20 3.44
CA ALA A 147 -20.54 -6.79 2.79
C ALA A 147 -20.81 -6.16 1.41
N GLY A 148 -20.67 -4.84 1.29
CA GLY A 148 -20.79 -4.13 0.02
C GLY A 148 -19.78 -4.58 -1.03
N LEU A 149 -18.50 -4.66 -0.65
CA LEU A 149 -17.41 -5.09 -1.54
C LEU A 149 -17.52 -6.57 -1.92
N VAL A 150 -17.97 -7.44 -1.01
CA VAL A 150 -18.26 -8.85 -1.29
C VAL A 150 -19.41 -9.00 -2.28
N ARG A 151 -20.52 -8.26 -2.10
CA ARG A 151 -21.65 -8.27 -3.05
C ARG A 151 -21.22 -7.86 -4.46
N GLN A 152 -20.30 -6.89 -4.56
CA GLN A 152 -19.72 -6.46 -5.84
C GLN A 152 -18.65 -7.43 -6.38
N LYS A 153 -18.31 -8.49 -5.61
CA LYS A 153 -17.23 -9.45 -5.87
C LYS A 153 -15.85 -8.78 -6.01
N LEU A 154 -15.64 -7.65 -5.34
CA LEU A 154 -14.37 -6.92 -5.36
C LEU A 154 -13.38 -7.46 -4.32
N ILE A 155 -13.89 -8.01 -3.23
CA ILE A 155 -13.11 -8.77 -2.26
C ILE A 155 -13.71 -10.18 -2.09
N ALA A 156 -12.86 -11.11 -1.70
CA ALA A 156 -13.24 -12.43 -1.21
C ALA A 156 -12.88 -12.52 0.27
N VAL A 157 -13.75 -13.16 1.05
CA VAL A 157 -13.55 -13.41 2.48
C VAL A 157 -13.56 -14.92 2.68
N ASP A 158 -12.52 -15.44 3.34
CA ASP A 158 -12.50 -16.81 3.83
C ASP A 158 -12.36 -16.83 5.37
N ALA A 159 -12.17 -18.02 5.94
CA ALA A 159 -12.06 -18.20 7.38
C ALA A 159 -10.89 -17.42 8.02
N GLY A 160 -9.81 -17.15 7.27
CA GLY A 160 -8.62 -16.51 7.78
C GLY A 160 -8.31 -15.14 7.17
N ARG A 161 -8.81 -14.82 5.97
CA ARG A 161 -8.32 -13.68 5.19
C ARG A 161 -9.41 -12.93 4.42
N ILE A 162 -9.11 -11.67 4.13
CA ILE A 162 -9.87 -10.79 3.23
C ILE A 162 -8.94 -10.38 2.10
N CYS A 163 -9.25 -10.79 0.87
CA CYS A 163 -8.37 -10.63 -0.29
C CYS A 163 -9.06 -9.88 -1.42
N LEU A 164 -8.28 -9.08 -2.16
CA LEU A 164 -8.74 -8.47 -3.40
C LEU A 164 -8.93 -9.55 -4.48
N THR A 165 -10.08 -9.57 -5.16
CA THR A 165 -10.32 -10.53 -6.25
C THR A 165 -9.52 -10.18 -7.51
N GLU A 166 -9.37 -11.13 -8.43
CA GLU A 166 -8.70 -10.89 -9.71
C GLU A 166 -9.36 -9.78 -10.54
N ARG A 167 -10.70 -9.71 -10.52
CA ARG A 167 -11.46 -8.66 -11.21
C ARG A 167 -11.29 -7.27 -10.60
N ALA A 168 -10.88 -7.19 -9.33
CA ALA A 168 -10.75 -5.93 -8.62
C ALA A 168 -9.33 -5.35 -8.73
N LEU A 169 -8.37 -6.08 -9.28
CA LEU A 169 -6.99 -5.60 -9.47
C LEU A 169 -6.93 -4.26 -10.26
N PRO A 170 -7.66 -4.06 -11.37
CA PRO A 170 -7.63 -2.78 -12.09
C PRO A 170 -8.28 -1.63 -11.31
N VAL A 171 -9.22 -1.95 -10.42
CA VAL A 171 -9.98 -0.97 -9.63
C VAL A 171 -9.59 -1.00 -8.15
N GLY A 172 -8.40 -1.48 -7.83
CA GLY A 172 -7.98 -1.72 -6.45
C GLY A 172 -8.08 -0.46 -5.58
N ASN A 173 -7.72 0.70 -6.14
CA ASN A 173 -7.78 1.97 -5.42
C ASN A 173 -9.20 2.32 -4.94
N LEU A 174 -10.25 1.93 -5.68
CA LEU A 174 -11.64 2.11 -5.24
C LEU A 174 -11.93 1.24 -4.00
N VAL A 175 -11.40 0.02 -3.97
CA VAL A 175 -11.54 -0.89 -2.83
C VAL A 175 -10.76 -0.38 -1.62
N PHE A 176 -9.53 0.12 -1.80
CA PHE A 176 -8.71 0.62 -0.68
C PHE A 176 -9.32 1.89 -0.09
N GLY A 177 -9.81 2.79 -0.94
CA GLY A 177 -10.45 4.03 -0.53
C GLY A 177 -11.75 3.83 0.25
N ALA A 178 -12.40 2.66 0.15
CA ALA A 178 -13.60 2.37 0.93
C ALA A 178 -13.35 2.25 2.44
N PHE A 179 -12.09 2.14 2.87
CA PHE A 179 -11.69 2.04 4.28
C PHE A 179 -11.11 3.34 4.84
N VAL A 180 -10.98 4.39 4.03
CA VAL A 180 -10.32 5.67 4.38
C VAL A 180 -11.34 6.80 4.48
#